data_AF-A0A1Y3RIL8-F1
#
_entry.id   AF-A0A1Y3RIL8-F1
#
_cell.length_a   1.000
_cell.length_b   1.000
_cell.length_c   1.000
_cell.angle_alpha   90.00
_cell.angle_beta   90.00
_cell.angle_gamma   90.00
#
_symmetry.space_group_name_H-M   'P 1'
#
loop_
_entity.id
_entity.type
_entity.pdbx_description
1 polymer ?
#
loop_
_entity_poly.entity_id
_entity_poly.type
_entity_poly.pdbx_seq_one_letter_code
_entity_poly.pdbx_strand_id
1 'polypeptide(L)'
;MKRTTGKIFALTALSSLLLLASACGQSSGQSPSGSAGGSEPAGGNASYTDTYDPDALFQYGMTPAKDSETGKYGYKNPQGTWVIEPQYTFARDFQVNGTAFVRTGSNSDEFRLIDREGNFVSDYIFMRFFDDLAFSANGIAVGTVCEADGTKLGTGYFYLEDGEIVFEPREEESFTAFSDDGYAVVDNKAVINDQFEYVIEPQEDYYLVQVSNGMVSFDFKNTPKGYSEYGYMDVEGNIVIRGLSSRGGPFADNGIAVAENQLIDKSGNVVFDIADSHYSTITSNFNNTDWVEVSSHLSSRGGTDFNFINTKGETFFPTDAYEHSHMDGSLAIKNGVYVGPAPVLKDDQGNITGIGGTEDYATVAVNEDMEILYVPYDKGIQDVSAYYSDGYAKAETQDEQRVIVDLEGNIVMEY
;
A
#
# COMPACT_ATOMS: atom_id res chain seq x y z
N MET A 1 28.98 40.61 23.93
CA MET A 1 29.59 41.15 22.71
C MET A 1 28.59 40.92 21.58
N LYS A 2 27.78 41.93 21.26
CA LYS A 2 26.71 41.88 20.24
C LYS A 2 27.24 42.54 18.97
N ARG A 3 27.10 41.89 17.82
CA ARG A 3 27.13 42.56 16.51
C ARG A 3 25.98 42.06 15.66
N THR A 4 24.90 42.84 15.70
CA THR A 4 23.91 42.99 14.64
C THR A 4 24.56 43.62 13.41
N THR A 5 24.30 43.06 12.23
CA THR A 5 24.31 43.84 10.98
C THR A 5 23.32 43.21 10.01
N GLY A 6 22.19 43.89 9.79
CA GLY A 6 21.37 43.67 8.61
C GLY A 6 21.89 44.50 7.44
N LYS A 7 21.71 44.01 6.21
CA LYS A 7 21.57 44.85 5.02
C LYS A 7 20.61 44.22 4.02
N ILE A 8 19.68 45.06 3.61
CA ILE A 8 18.71 44.99 2.52
C ILE A 8 19.43 45.01 1.17
N PHE A 9 18.96 44.24 0.19
CA PHE A 9 19.09 44.59 -1.23
C PHE A 9 17.77 44.36 -1.96
N ALA A 10 17.51 45.27 -2.90
CA ALA A 10 16.24 45.58 -3.53
C ALA A 10 16.05 44.88 -4.89
N LEU A 11 14.78 44.86 -5.32
CA LEU A 11 14.26 44.46 -6.63
C LEU A 11 15.09 44.95 -7.83
N THR A 12 15.14 44.10 -8.87
CA THR A 12 14.89 44.53 -10.26
C THR A 12 14.13 43.45 -11.03
N ALA A 13 12.89 43.78 -11.40
CA ALA A 13 12.12 43.09 -12.42
C ALA A 13 12.65 43.48 -13.81
N LEU A 14 12.72 42.52 -14.73
CA LEU A 14 12.85 42.80 -16.17
C LEU A 14 11.68 42.14 -16.91
N SER A 15 10.77 43.01 -17.35
CA SER A 15 9.75 42.74 -18.35
C SER A 15 10.37 42.94 -19.72
N SER A 16 10.19 41.99 -20.63
CA SER A 16 10.28 42.26 -22.07
C SER A 16 9.28 41.40 -22.83
N LEU A 17 8.25 42.11 -23.28
CA LEU A 17 7.20 41.74 -24.20
C LEU A 17 7.76 41.74 -25.64
N LEU A 18 7.47 40.73 -26.46
CA LEU A 18 7.42 40.90 -27.92
C LEU A 18 6.45 39.91 -28.57
N LEU A 19 5.43 40.49 -29.21
CA LEU A 19 4.44 39.88 -30.10
C LEU A 19 4.96 39.84 -31.55
N LEU A 20 4.49 38.86 -32.33
CA LEU A 20 4.05 38.88 -33.76
C LEU A 20 3.96 37.40 -34.23
N ALA A 21 2.79 36.77 -34.36
CA ALA A 21 1.72 36.88 -35.37
C ALA A 21 1.94 36.07 -36.67
N SER A 22 0.89 35.28 -37.00
CA SER A 22 0.51 34.71 -38.32
C SER A 22 1.27 33.45 -38.80
N ALA A 23 0.69 32.44 -39.46
CA ALA A 23 -0.58 32.33 -40.19
C ALA A 23 -1.03 30.85 -40.39
N CYS A 24 -2.27 30.73 -40.87
CA CYS A 24 -3.10 29.55 -41.16
C CYS A 24 -2.54 28.45 -42.08
N GLY A 25 -3.15 27.26 -41.99
CA GLY A 25 -3.19 26.29 -43.10
C GLY A 25 -3.93 24.98 -42.75
N GLN A 26 -5.23 24.89 -43.07
CA GLN A 26 -5.99 23.64 -43.16
C GLN A 26 -5.77 22.99 -44.54
N SER A 27 -5.75 21.65 -44.63
CA SER A 27 -6.41 20.94 -45.73
C SER A 27 -6.65 19.45 -45.44
N SER A 28 -7.88 19.04 -45.72
CA SER A 28 -8.47 17.70 -45.75
C SER A 28 -8.06 16.84 -46.96
N GLY A 29 -8.15 15.51 -46.84
CA GLY A 29 -8.23 14.58 -47.98
C GLY A 29 -8.47 13.11 -47.60
N GLN A 30 -9.55 12.51 -48.13
CA GLN A 30 -9.93 11.09 -48.03
C GLN A 30 -9.22 10.19 -49.08
N SER A 31 -9.20 8.87 -48.78
CA SER A 31 -8.51 7.70 -49.37
C SER A 31 -8.71 7.38 -50.87
N PRO A 32 -7.98 6.38 -51.46
CA PRO A 32 -8.47 4.99 -51.46
C PRO A 32 -7.41 3.84 -51.46
N SER A 33 -7.95 2.62 -51.25
CA SER A 33 -7.43 1.24 -51.19
C SER A 33 -6.38 0.70 -52.17
N GLY A 34 -5.58 -0.31 -51.74
CA GLY A 34 -5.18 -1.45 -52.59
C GLY A 34 -3.82 -2.16 -52.33
N SER A 35 -3.87 -3.34 -51.68
CA SER A 35 -3.07 -4.57 -51.91
C SER A 35 -1.57 -4.73 -51.51
N ALA A 36 -1.38 -5.66 -50.55
CA ALA A 36 -0.41 -6.76 -50.47
C ALA A 36 1.06 -6.55 -50.05
N GLY A 37 1.39 -7.16 -48.90
CA GLY A 37 2.61 -7.96 -48.73
C GLY A 37 3.62 -7.44 -47.69
N GLY A 38 3.83 -8.21 -46.62
CA GLY A 38 5.03 -8.09 -45.78
C GLY A 38 4.75 -7.81 -44.30
N SER A 39 5.24 -8.70 -43.46
CA SER A 39 5.21 -8.72 -42.00
C SER A 39 5.87 -7.53 -41.31
N GLU A 40 5.12 -6.84 -40.47
CA GLU A 40 5.58 -6.18 -39.23
C GLU A 40 4.45 -6.36 -38.20
N PRO A 41 4.71 -6.80 -36.94
CA PRO A 41 3.74 -6.53 -35.90
C PRO A 41 3.78 -5.02 -35.66
N ALA A 42 2.75 -4.32 -36.12
CA ALA A 42 2.55 -2.92 -35.78
C ALA A 42 2.46 -2.82 -34.26
N GLY A 43 3.46 -2.17 -33.66
CA GLY A 43 3.53 -1.86 -32.25
C GLY A 43 2.37 -0.96 -31.84
N GLY A 44 1.24 -1.58 -31.48
CA GLY A 44 0.28 -0.97 -30.60
C GLY A 44 0.97 -0.88 -29.25
N ASN A 45 1.42 0.33 -28.87
CA ASN A 45 1.94 0.61 -27.54
C ASN A 45 1.04 -0.06 -26.53
N ALA A 46 1.59 -1.02 -25.79
CA ALA A 46 0.89 -1.59 -24.67
C ALA A 46 0.59 -0.44 -23.70
N SER A 47 -0.70 -0.15 -23.52
CA SER A 47 -1.11 1.06 -22.82
C SER A 47 -0.87 0.87 -21.32
N TYR A 48 0.09 1.62 -20.80
CA TYR A 48 0.17 1.93 -19.38
C TYR A 48 -0.35 3.36 -19.16
N THR A 49 -0.61 3.72 -17.91
CA THR A 49 -1.04 5.07 -17.52
C THR A 49 0.04 5.76 -16.69
N ASP A 50 -0.05 7.08 -16.56
CA ASP A 50 0.79 7.86 -15.65
C ASP A 50 0.16 8.03 -14.26
N THR A 51 -1.01 7.42 -14.03
CA THR A 51 -1.70 7.49 -12.74
C THR A 51 -1.19 6.39 -11.82
N TYR A 52 -0.64 6.78 -10.68
CA TYR A 52 -0.34 5.89 -9.59
C TYR A 52 -1.49 5.88 -8.59
N ASP A 53 -1.90 4.67 -8.22
CA ASP A 53 -2.79 4.40 -7.10
C ASP A 53 -2.17 3.21 -6.35
N PRO A 54 -1.73 3.38 -5.09
CA PRO A 54 -1.09 2.30 -4.33
C PRO A 54 -2.06 1.12 -4.06
N ASP A 55 -3.37 1.38 -4.10
CA ASP A 55 -4.42 0.43 -3.71
C ASP A 55 -5.10 -0.21 -4.92
N ALA A 56 -4.68 0.18 -6.13
CA ALA A 56 -5.11 -0.42 -7.39
C ALA A 56 -4.40 -1.77 -7.64
N LEU A 57 -5.10 -2.70 -8.30
CA LEU A 57 -4.48 -3.91 -8.80
C LEU A 57 -3.54 -3.62 -9.98
N PHE A 58 -3.99 -2.76 -10.90
CA PHE A 58 -3.24 -2.35 -12.07
C PHE A 58 -2.54 -1.01 -11.83
N GLN A 59 -1.48 -1.03 -11.03
CA GLN A 59 -0.65 0.15 -10.75
C GLN A 59 -0.01 0.66 -12.06
N TYR A 60 -0.21 1.94 -12.39
CA TYR A 60 0.11 2.49 -13.71
C TYR A 60 -0.56 1.74 -14.89
N GLY A 61 -1.73 1.15 -14.66
CA GLY A 61 -2.43 0.36 -15.67
C GLY A 61 -1.78 -0.99 -15.98
N MET A 62 -0.96 -1.54 -15.09
CA MET A 62 -0.39 -2.87 -15.25
C MET A 62 -0.25 -3.64 -13.93
N THR A 63 -0.31 -4.97 -14.01
CA THR A 63 -0.06 -5.88 -12.88
C THR A 63 0.93 -6.95 -13.31
N PRO A 64 1.81 -7.44 -12.41
CA PRO A 64 2.58 -8.65 -12.66
C PRO A 64 1.63 -9.83 -12.90
N ALA A 65 1.95 -10.65 -13.89
CA ALA A 65 1.21 -11.88 -14.20
C ALA A 65 2.18 -12.98 -14.59
N LYS A 66 1.88 -14.22 -14.19
CA LYS A 66 2.69 -15.38 -14.53
C LYS A 66 2.18 -16.03 -15.80
N ASP A 67 3.07 -16.24 -16.76
CA ASP A 67 2.77 -17.01 -17.95
C ASP A 67 2.79 -18.51 -17.63
N SER A 68 1.70 -19.21 -17.99
CA SER A 68 1.52 -20.62 -17.67
C SER A 68 2.39 -21.53 -18.54
N GLU A 69 2.78 -21.09 -19.73
CA GLU A 69 3.63 -21.87 -20.64
C GLU A 69 5.10 -21.85 -20.22
N THR A 70 5.63 -20.65 -19.92
CA THR A 70 7.04 -20.47 -19.56
C THR A 70 7.31 -20.53 -18.05
N GLY A 71 6.27 -20.32 -17.23
CA GLY A 71 6.39 -20.16 -15.78
C GLY A 71 7.06 -18.86 -15.35
N LYS A 72 7.30 -17.92 -16.28
CA LYS A 72 7.94 -16.63 -16.01
C LYS A 72 6.91 -15.54 -15.78
N TYR A 73 7.33 -14.47 -15.12
CA TYR A 73 6.53 -13.27 -14.91
C TYR A 73 6.82 -12.22 -15.98
N GLY A 74 5.75 -11.58 -16.43
CA GLY A 74 5.73 -10.32 -17.16
C GLY A 74 4.70 -9.38 -16.53
N TYR A 75 4.26 -8.37 -17.27
CA TYR A 75 3.23 -7.43 -16.81
C TYR A 75 2.11 -7.33 -17.83
N LYS A 76 0.86 -7.40 -17.38
CA LYS A 76 -0.34 -7.28 -18.22
C LYS A 76 -1.13 -6.03 -17.88
N ASN A 77 -1.79 -5.47 -18.87
CA ASN A 77 -2.80 -4.42 -18.68
C ASN A 77 -4.17 -5.03 -18.32
N PRO A 78 -5.19 -4.23 -17.99
CA PRO A 78 -6.52 -4.73 -17.65
C PRO A 78 -7.25 -5.49 -18.77
N GLN A 79 -6.77 -5.37 -20.02
CA GLN A 79 -7.28 -6.14 -21.16
C GLN A 79 -6.57 -7.50 -21.31
N GLY A 80 -5.72 -7.88 -20.35
CA GLY A 80 -4.96 -9.12 -20.35
C GLY A 80 -3.80 -9.16 -21.37
N THR A 81 -3.47 -8.04 -21.99
CA THR A 81 -2.39 -7.93 -22.98
C THR A 81 -1.06 -7.67 -22.28
N TRP A 82 0.00 -8.36 -22.70
CA TRP A 82 1.35 -8.13 -22.18
C TRP A 82 1.84 -6.72 -22.51
N VAL A 83 2.18 -5.97 -21.47
CA VAL A 83 2.90 -4.69 -21.53
C VAL A 83 4.39 -4.94 -21.53
N ILE A 84 4.84 -5.86 -20.66
CA ILE A 84 6.19 -6.38 -20.64
C ILE A 84 6.09 -7.90 -20.74
N GLU A 85 6.74 -8.47 -21.75
CA GLU A 85 6.69 -9.91 -22.01
C GLU A 85 7.29 -10.74 -20.86
N PRO A 86 6.82 -11.98 -20.64
CA PRO A 86 7.32 -12.86 -19.59
C PRO A 86 8.82 -13.16 -19.72
N GLN A 87 9.61 -12.64 -18.77
CA GLN A 87 11.07 -12.83 -18.78
C GLN A 87 11.68 -12.97 -17.38
N TYR A 88 10.95 -12.60 -16.33
CA TYR A 88 11.43 -12.59 -14.95
C TYR A 88 11.06 -13.89 -14.23
N THR A 89 11.86 -14.31 -13.25
CA THR A 89 11.52 -15.45 -12.38
C THR A 89 10.51 -15.06 -11.30
N PHE A 90 10.41 -13.76 -10.99
CA PHE A 90 9.43 -13.15 -10.10
C PHE A 90 9.33 -11.65 -10.41
N ALA A 91 8.15 -11.06 -10.23
CA ALA A 91 7.89 -9.64 -10.43
C ALA A 91 6.97 -9.10 -9.33
N ARG A 92 7.24 -7.87 -8.87
CA ARG A 92 6.36 -7.11 -7.95
C ARG A 92 5.56 -6.07 -8.72
N ASP A 93 4.56 -5.49 -8.06
CA ASP A 93 3.80 -4.36 -8.59
C ASP A 93 4.69 -3.11 -8.80
N PHE A 94 4.25 -2.21 -9.69
CA PHE A 94 4.94 -0.95 -9.99
C PHE A 94 4.66 0.13 -8.93
N GLN A 95 5.70 0.64 -8.29
CA GLN A 95 5.57 1.48 -7.10
C GLN A 95 5.52 2.98 -7.42
N VAL A 96 5.31 3.82 -6.40
CA VAL A 96 5.14 5.28 -6.49
C VAL A 96 6.13 6.01 -7.40
N ASN A 97 7.35 5.49 -7.56
CA ASN A 97 8.38 6.08 -8.41
C ASN A 97 8.42 5.54 -9.86
N GLY A 98 7.40 4.79 -10.28
CA GLY A 98 7.28 4.23 -11.62
C GLY A 98 8.24 3.06 -11.88
N THR A 99 8.70 2.38 -10.82
CA THR A 99 9.61 1.24 -10.96
C THR A 99 9.12 -0.01 -10.24
N ALA A 100 9.61 -1.17 -10.67
CA ALA A 100 9.27 -2.45 -10.06
C ALA A 100 10.51 -3.28 -9.74
N PHE A 101 10.48 -3.99 -8.62
CA PHE A 101 11.50 -4.97 -8.29
C PHE A 101 11.18 -6.32 -8.94
N VAL A 102 12.15 -6.85 -9.69
CA VAL A 102 12.04 -8.14 -10.39
C VAL A 102 13.20 -9.05 -10.03
N ARG A 103 13.01 -10.35 -10.19
CA ARG A 103 14.09 -11.35 -10.10
C ARG A 103 14.37 -11.91 -11.48
N THR A 104 15.66 -12.04 -11.82
CA THR A 104 16.11 -12.66 -13.08
C THR A 104 16.79 -14.01 -12.84
N GLY A 105 17.32 -14.23 -11.63
CA GLY A 105 18.03 -15.44 -11.24
C GLY A 105 17.20 -16.38 -10.37
N SER A 106 17.87 -17.41 -9.85
CA SER A 106 17.29 -18.38 -8.92
C SER A 106 17.41 -17.99 -7.45
N ASN A 107 18.23 -16.98 -7.12
CA ASN A 107 18.33 -16.47 -5.76
C ASN A 107 17.08 -15.65 -5.43
N SER A 108 16.34 -16.07 -4.40
CA SER A 108 15.13 -15.39 -3.96
C SER A 108 15.41 -14.05 -3.27
N ASP A 109 16.63 -13.77 -2.86
CA ASP A 109 16.94 -12.55 -2.13
C ASP A 109 17.46 -11.44 -3.05
N GLU A 110 17.74 -11.75 -4.32
CA GLU A 110 18.32 -10.82 -5.29
C GLU A 110 17.25 -10.24 -6.22
N PHE A 111 17.01 -8.94 -6.07
CA PHE A 111 16.13 -8.16 -6.92
C PHE A 111 16.93 -7.20 -7.80
N ARG A 112 16.35 -6.86 -8.95
CA ARG A 112 16.78 -5.80 -9.84
C ARG A 112 15.62 -4.83 -10.02
N LEU A 113 15.91 -3.59 -10.37
CA LEU A 113 14.90 -2.56 -10.59
C LEU A 113 14.68 -2.32 -12.07
N ILE A 114 13.41 -2.28 -12.50
CA ILE A 114 13.02 -1.96 -13.88
C ILE A 114 12.13 -0.72 -13.95
N ASP A 115 12.21 0.00 -15.07
CA ASP A 115 11.27 1.05 -15.46
C ASP A 115 10.00 0.46 -16.10
N ARG A 116 9.03 1.33 -16.46
CA ARG A 116 7.73 0.94 -17.04
C ARG A 116 7.84 0.36 -18.45
N GLU A 117 8.95 0.60 -19.13
CA GLU A 117 9.30 0.00 -20.42
C GLU A 117 9.98 -1.38 -20.25
N GLY A 118 10.29 -1.79 -19.02
CA GLY A 118 10.95 -3.04 -18.69
C GLY A 118 12.47 -3.00 -18.79
N ASN A 119 13.08 -1.82 -18.97
CA ASN A 119 14.53 -1.65 -18.95
C ASN A 119 15.03 -1.66 -17.51
N PHE A 120 16.23 -2.20 -17.28
CA PHE A 120 16.88 -2.10 -15.98
C PHE A 120 17.31 -0.66 -15.71
N VAL A 121 16.91 -0.13 -14.55
CA VAL A 121 17.28 1.23 -14.09
C VAL A 121 18.77 1.30 -13.76
N SER A 122 19.34 0.21 -13.25
CA SER A 122 20.77 0.08 -12.98
C SER A 122 21.24 -1.37 -13.03
N ASP A 123 22.56 -1.54 -12.91
CA ASP A 123 23.20 -2.84 -12.76
C ASP A 123 23.25 -3.34 -11.31
N TYR A 124 22.72 -2.58 -10.36
CA TYR A 124 22.70 -2.97 -8.96
C TYR A 124 21.78 -4.16 -8.69
N ILE A 125 22.19 -4.93 -7.68
CA ILE A 125 21.39 -5.98 -7.07
C ILE A 125 20.91 -5.45 -5.72
N PHE A 126 19.61 -5.52 -5.49
CA PHE A 126 18.96 -5.12 -4.25
C PHE A 126 18.53 -6.35 -3.47
N MET A 127 18.91 -6.40 -2.19
CA MET A 127 18.50 -7.46 -1.29
C MET A 127 17.65 -6.88 -0.17
N ARG A 128 16.66 -7.66 0.26
CA ARG A 128 15.78 -7.29 1.36
C ARG A 128 16.60 -7.09 2.64
N PHE A 129 16.30 -6.02 3.39
CA PHE A 129 16.81 -5.81 4.74
C PHE A 129 15.78 -6.21 5.81
N PHE A 130 14.49 -6.01 5.50
CA PHE A 130 13.34 -6.51 6.26
C PHE A 130 12.56 -7.56 5.45
N ASP A 131 11.32 -7.84 5.84
CA ASP A 131 10.44 -8.76 5.12
C ASP A 131 10.09 -8.26 3.72
N ASP A 132 10.12 -6.94 3.49
CA ASP A 132 9.82 -6.33 2.20
C ASP A 132 10.93 -5.41 1.65
N LEU A 133 10.93 -5.28 0.32
CA LEU A 133 11.78 -4.37 -0.45
C LEU A 133 10.84 -3.53 -1.30
N ALA A 134 10.55 -2.33 -0.81
CA ALA A 134 9.62 -1.39 -1.40
C ALA A 134 10.07 0.06 -1.18
N PHE A 135 9.64 0.96 -2.05
CA PHE A 135 9.73 2.40 -1.87
C PHE A 135 8.56 2.86 -1.00
N SER A 136 8.88 3.60 0.05
CA SER A 136 7.90 4.34 0.85
C SER A 136 7.23 5.44 0.01
N ALA A 137 6.14 6.04 0.50
CA ALA A 137 5.40 7.08 -0.23
C ALA A 137 6.26 8.29 -0.65
N ASN A 138 7.34 8.58 0.09
CA ASN A 138 8.32 9.61 -0.24
C ASN A 138 9.36 9.19 -1.30
N GLY A 139 9.25 7.99 -1.87
CA GLY A 139 10.15 7.49 -2.91
C GLY A 139 11.50 6.98 -2.39
N ILE A 140 11.64 6.76 -1.08
CA ILE A 140 12.86 6.21 -0.47
C ILE A 140 12.61 4.75 -0.08
N ALA A 141 13.53 3.87 -0.46
CA ALA A 141 13.53 2.47 -0.07
C ALA A 141 14.70 2.16 0.88
N VAL A 142 14.58 1.06 1.61
CA VAL A 142 15.61 0.54 2.50
C VAL A 142 16.05 -0.84 2.05
N GLY A 143 17.35 -1.13 2.04
CA GLY A 143 17.85 -2.43 1.60
C GLY A 143 19.35 -2.58 1.64
N THR A 144 19.82 -3.76 1.25
CA THR A 144 21.22 -4.01 0.95
C THR A 144 21.45 -3.84 -0.55
N VAL A 145 22.46 -3.05 -0.93
CA VAL A 145 22.80 -2.80 -2.33
C VAL A 145 24.14 -3.46 -2.64
N CYS A 146 24.20 -4.15 -3.79
CA CYS A 146 25.38 -4.82 -4.30
C CYS A 146 25.66 -4.40 -5.75
N GLU A 147 26.92 -4.44 -6.15
CA GLU A 147 27.35 -4.40 -7.55
C GLU A 147 26.83 -5.62 -8.33
N ALA A 148 26.88 -5.54 -9.67
CA ALA A 148 26.43 -6.63 -10.55
C ALA A 148 27.18 -7.96 -10.35
N ASP A 149 28.40 -7.91 -9.82
CA ASP A 149 29.20 -9.10 -9.50
C ASP A 149 28.91 -9.70 -8.10
N GLY A 150 27.96 -9.10 -7.36
CA GLY A 150 27.57 -9.50 -6.02
C GLY A 150 28.39 -8.85 -4.90
N THR A 151 29.33 -7.97 -5.21
CA THR A 151 30.07 -7.21 -4.19
C THR A 151 29.12 -6.29 -3.41
N LYS A 152 28.95 -6.55 -2.11
CA LYS A 152 28.12 -5.71 -1.23
C LYS A 152 28.70 -4.29 -1.10
N LEU A 153 27.91 -3.29 -1.46
CA LEU A 153 28.22 -1.88 -1.26
C LEU A 153 27.86 -1.42 0.15
N GLY A 154 26.76 -1.93 0.71
CA GLY A 154 26.33 -1.61 2.05
C GLY A 154 24.86 -1.95 2.29
N THR A 155 24.37 -1.57 3.47
CA THR A 155 22.94 -1.56 3.79
C THR A 155 22.58 -0.12 4.13
N GLY A 156 21.45 0.37 3.63
CA GLY A 156 21.06 1.76 3.83
C GLY A 156 19.82 2.13 3.02
N TYR A 157 19.71 3.41 2.71
CA TYR A 157 18.60 3.95 1.94
C TYR A 157 18.99 4.12 0.49
N PHE A 158 18.02 4.00 -0.42
CA PHE A 158 18.22 4.33 -1.82
C PHE A 158 16.94 4.91 -2.42
N TYR A 159 17.11 5.79 -3.40
CA TYR A 159 16.04 6.52 -4.06
C TYR A 159 16.44 6.85 -5.50
N LEU A 160 15.49 7.39 -6.27
CA LEU A 160 15.75 7.83 -7.64
C LEU A 160 15.95 9.35 -7.66
N GLU A 161 17.04 9.79 -8.28
CA GLU A 161 17.28 11.18 -8.64
C GLU A 161 17.50 11.25 -10.15
N ASP A 162 16.63 11.97 -10.86
CA ASP A 162 16.63 12.05 -12.34
C ASP A 162 16.64 10.69 -13.07
N GLY A 163 16.04 9.66 -12.45
CA GLY A 163 15.97 8.29 -12.99
C GLY A 163 17.20 7.42 -12.69
N GLU A 164 18.19 7.95 -11.98
CA GLU A 164 19.37 7.21 -11.53
C GLU A 164 19.24 6.83 -10.05
N ILE A 165 19.83 5.69 -9.66
CA ILE A 165 19.83 5.24 -8.26
C ILE A 165 20.88 6.02 -7.48
N VAL A 166 20.43 6.69 -6.42
CA VAL A 166 21.29 7.23 -5.36
C VAL A 166 21.23 6.27 -4.17
N PHE A 167 22.39 5.82 -3.69
CA PHE A 167 22.52 4.94 -2.53
C PHE A 167 23.21 5.68 -1.38
N GLU A 168 22.53 5.77 -0.25
CA GLU A 168 23.01 6.36 1.01
C GLU A 168 23.27 5.23 2.03
N PRO A 169 24.52 4.73 2.14
CA PRO A 169 24.86 3.68 3.09
C PRO A 169 24.69 4.16 4.53
N ARG A 170 24.23 3.26 5.40
CA ARG A 170 24.01 3.53 6.82
C ARG A 170 24.91 2.64 7.67
N GLU A 171 25.43 3.22 8.74
CA GLU A 171 26.30 2.52 9.72
C GLU A 171 25.51 2.09 10.97
N GLU A 172 24.28 2.58 11.12
CA GLU A 172 23.37 2.21 12.19
C GLU A 172 23.06 0.69 12.16
N GLU A 173 22.91 0.08 13.34
CA GLU A 173 22.65 -1.35 13.47
C GLU A 173 21.21 -1.71 13.07
N SER A 174 20.28 -0.77 13.23
CA SER A 174 18.87 -0.95 12.92
C SER A 174 18.27 0.37 12.42
N PHE A 175 17.46 0.32 11.37
CA PHE A 175 16.71 1.49 10.92
C PHE A 175 15.48 1.06 10.12
N THR A 176 14.36 1.74 10.30
CA THR A 176 13.10 1.41 9.60
C THR A 176 13.11 1.91 8.16
N ALA A 177 12.17 1.41 7.35
CA ALA A 177 11.75 2.15 6.16
C ALA A 177 11.18 3.52 6.57
N PHE A 178 11.07 4.43 5.60
CA PHE A 178 10.41 5.70 5.83
C PHE A 178 8.89 5.49 5.99
N SER A 179 8.31 6.14 6.98
CA SER A 179 6.86 6.29 7.10
C SER A 179 6.33 7.24 6.02
N ASP A 180 5.01 7.24 5.80
CA ASP A 180 4.39 8.06 4.74
C ASP A 180 4.51 9.57 4.99
N ASP A 181 4.71 9.97 6.25
CA ASP A 181 5.01 11.34 6.66
C ASP A 181 6.51 11.69 6.60
N GLY A 182 7.35 10.80 6.05
CA GLY A 182 8.73 11.11 5.67
C GLY A 182 9.75 10.97 6.80
N TYR A 183 9.50 10.11 7.78
CA TYR A 183 10.43 9.87 8.88
C TYR A 183 10.88 8.41 8.97
N ALA A 184 12.06 8.18 9.54
CA ALA A 184 12.52 6.84 9.86
C ALA A 184 13.11 6.79 11.27
N VAL A 185 12.91 5.67 11.97
CA VAL A 185 13.54 5.42 13.26
C VAL A 185 14.88 4.75 13.03
N VAL A 186 15.93 5.24 13.69
CA VAL A 186 17.29 4.67 13.62
C VAL A 186 17.78 4.27 15.02
N ASP A 187 18.46 3.13 15.10
CA ASP A 187 18.94 2.40 16.28
C ASP A 187 17.92 2.23 17.41
N ASN A 188 16.62 2.34 17.09
CA ASN A 188 15.53 2.45 18.06
C ASN A 188 15.75 3.59 19.07
N LYS A 189 16.44 4.66 18.68
CA LYS A 189 16.84 5.75 19.58
C LYS A 189 16.63 7.14 19.00
N ALA A 190 16.67 7.29 17.69
CA ALA A 190 16.57 8.57 17.01
C ALA A 190 15.54 8.51 15.87
N VAL A 191 15.13 9.69 15.40
CA VAL A 191 14.30 9.86 14.22
C VAL A 191 15.00 10.76 13.23
N ILE A 192 15.04 10.36 11.97
CA ILE A 192 15.54 11.15 10.85
C ILE A 192 14.41 11.54 9.89
N ASN A 193 14.55 12.66 9.18
CA ASN A 193 13.69 13.04 8.06
C ASN A 193 14.21 12.45 6.73
N ASP A 194 13.51 12.72 5.64
CA ASP A 194 13.81 12.29 4.27
C ASP A 194 15.04 12.98 3.64
N GLN A 195 15.61 13.99 4.30
CA GLN A 195 16.96 14.51 4.04
C GLN A 195 18.05 13.82 4.87
N PHE A 196 17.69 12.75 5.60
CA PHE A 196 18.54 11.99 6.51
C PHE A 196 19.09 12.80 7.69
N GLU A 197 18.45 13.92 8.04
CA GLU A 197 18.79 14.77 9.18
C GLU A 197 18.05 14.31 10.44
N TYR A 198 18.71 14.33 11.59
CA TYR A 198 18.08 14.05 12.88
C TYR A 198 17.03 15.10 13.22
N VAL A 199 15.77 14.66 13.36
CA VAL A 199 14.67 15.48 13.92
C VAL A 199 14.46 15.17 15.40
N ILE A 200 14.76 13.93 15.81
CA ILE A 200 14.91 13.54 17.21
C ILE A 200 16.29 12.92 17.37
N GLU A 201 17.14 13.57 18.17
CA GLU A 201 18.47 13.08 18.52
C GLU A 201 18.40 11.74 19.29
N PRO A 202 19.48 10.94 19.33
CA PRO A 202 19.48 9.65 20.04
C PRO A 202 19.06 9.77 21.52
N GLN A 203 18.05 9.00 21.89
CA GLN A 203 17.44 8.97 23.21
C GLN A 203 17.98 7.80 24.05
N GLU A 204 18.20 8.06 25.35
CA GLU A 204 18.74 7.05 26.26
C GLU A 204 17.67 6.38 27.12
N ASP A 205 16.55 7.05 27.40
CA ASP A 205 15.56 6.60 28.41
C ASP A 205 14.49 5.65 27.84
N TYR A 206 14.30 5.64 26.53
CA TYR A 206 13.27 4.85 25.84
C TYR A 206 13.76 4.37 24.48
N TYR A 207 13.08 3.36 23.94
CA TYR A 207 13.26 2.86 22.59
C TYR A 207 12.19 3.47 21.68
N LEU A 208 12.61 4.15 20.63
CA LEU A 208 11.72 4.60 19.56
C LEU A 208 11.42 3.41 18.66
N VAL A 209 10.17 3.28 18.23
CA VAL A 209 9.69 2.10 17.51
C VAL A 209 9.36 2.42 16.06
N GLN A 210 8.41 3.31 15.85
CA GLN A 210 7.98 3.72 14.51
C GLN A 210 7.43 5.15 14.55
N VAL A 211 7.47 5.82 13.41
CA VAL A 211 6.76 7.08 13.18
C VAL A 211 5.53 6.78 12.33
N SER A 212 4.40 7.40 12.68
CA SER A 212 3.17 7.32 11.91
C SER A 212 2.39 8.61 12.13
N ASN A 213 2.09 9.33 11.05
CA ASN A 213 1.26 10.53 11.06
C ASN A 213 1.68 11.58 12.12
N GLY A 214 2.98 11.88 12.21
CA GLY A 214 3.56 12.89 13.09
C GLY A 214 3.70 12.45 14.55
N MET A 215 3.42 11.17 14.85
CA MET A 215 3.57 10.59 16.19
C MET A 215 4.60 9.46 16.15
N VAL A 216 5.50 9.46 17.13
CA VAL A 216 6.52 8.41 17.33
C VAL A 216 6.10 7.56 18.51
N SER A 217 5.87 6.27 18.29
CA SER A 217 5.62 5.34 19.39
C SER A 217 6.94 4.93 20.06
N PHE A 218 6.90 4.77 21.38
CA PHE A 218 8.08 4.41 22.15
C PHE A 218 7.78 3.46 23.32
N ASP A 219 8.83 2.75 23.74
CA ASP A 219 8.84 1.83 24.88
C ASP A 219 9.84 2.31 25.94
N PHE A 220 9.46 2.39 27.21
CA PHE A 220 10.42 2.67 28.28
C PHE A 220 11.34 1.47 28.55
N LYS A 221 12.66 1.72 28.66
CA LYS A 221 13.70 0.69 28.79
C LYS A 221 13.57 -0.22 30.01
N ASN A 222 12.97 0.25 31.10
CA ASN A 222 12.63 -0.50 32.32
C ASN A 222 11.87 0.44 33.26
N THR A 223 10.62 0.13 33.64
CA THR A 223 9.97 0.90 34.71
C THR A 223 10.26 0.28 36.09
N PRO A 224 10.27 1.08 37.18
CA PRO A 224 10.40 0.57 38.55
C PRO A 224 9.33 -0.47 38.95
N LYS A 225 8.24 -0.60 38.18
CA LYS A 225 7.13 -1.52 38.43
C LYS A 225 7.28 -2.89 37.75
N GLY A 226 8.37 -3.12 36.98
CA GLY A 226 8.64 -4.41 36.36
C GLY A 226 7.85 -4.71 35.08
N TYR A 227 7.20 -3.69 34.50
CA TYR A 227 6.50 -3.78 33.21
C TYR A 227 6.98 -2.66 32.27
N SER A 228 7.00 -2.91 30.96
CA SER A 228 7.21 -1.86 29.96
C SER A 228 6.05 -0.88 30.00
N GLU A 229 6.36 0.41 30.02
CA GLU A 229 5.37 1.48 29.83
C GLU A 229 5.50 1.97 28.39
N TYR A 230 4.37 2.13 27.71
CA TYR A 230 4.33 2.55 26.32
C TYR A 230 3.74 3.95 26.20
N GLY A 231 4.02 4.62 25.09
CA GLY A 231 3.52 5.95 24.83
C GLY A 231 3.79 6.44 23.42
N TYR A 232 3.43 7.70 23.21
CA TYR A 232 3.65 8.42 21.97
C TYR A 232 4.24 9.80 22.26
N MET A 233 5.13 10.23 21.38
CA MET A 233 5.63 11.59 21.33
C MET A 233 5.39 12.19 19.96
N ASP A 234 5.39 13.51 19.87
CA ASP A 234 5.42 14.17 18.57
C ASP A 234 6.84 14.10 17.95
N VAL A 235 6.95 14.48 16.68
CA VAL A 235 8.24 14.55 15.96
C VAL A 235 9.18 15.66 16.46
N GLU A 236 8.73 16.51 17.39
CA GLU A 236 9.58 17.47 18.11
C GLU A 236 10.21 16.85 19.38
N GLY A 237 9.86 15.61 19.72
CA GLY A 237 10.35 14.87 20.87
C GLY A 237 9.56 15.12 22.16
N ASN A 238 8.41 15.79 22.10
CA ASN A 238 7.56 16.00 23.27
C ASN A 238 6.71 14.74 23.54
N ILE A 239 6.85 14.12 24.71
CA ILE A 239 5.97 13.03 25.12
C ILE A 239 4.55 13.56 25.31
N VAL A 240 3.62 13.09 24.47
CA VAL A 240 2.21 13.51 24.50
C VAL A 240 1.36 12.50 25.25
N ILE A 241 1.58 11.20 25.00
CA ILE A 241 0.81 10.10 25.57
C ILE A 241 1.76 9.20 26.34
N ARG A 242 1.40 8.87 27.57
CA ARG A 242 2.23 8.07 28.47
C ARG A 242 1.35 7.19 29.34
N GLY A 243 1.86 6.02 29.71
CA GLY A 243 1.23 5.16 30.72
C GLY A 243 0.39 4.05 30.12
N LEU A 244 0.48 3.81 28.82
CA LEU A 244 -0.18 2.68 28.17
C LEU A 244 0.44 1.38 28.69
N SER A 245 -0.41 0.39 28.97
CA SER A 245 -0.07 -0.93 29.47
C SER A 245 0.28 -1.93 28.37
N SER A 246 -0.09 -1.64 27.13
CA SER A 246 0.34 -2.31 25.91
C SER A 246 0.75 -1.31 24.84
N ARG A 247 1.52 -1.74 23.84
CA ARG A 247 1.86 -0.91 22.68
C ARG A 247 0.59 -0.62 21.89
N GLY A 248 0.29 0.66 21.65
CA GLY A 248 -0.80 1.04 20.76
C GLY A 248 -0.40 0.92 19.28
N GLY A 249 -1.39 0.99 18.40
CA GLY A 249 -1.23 0.97 16.96
C GLY A 249 -0.58 2.23 16.38
N PRO A 250 -0.25 2.23 15.08
CA PRO A 250 0.10 3.46 14.38
C PRO A 250 -1.07 4.44 14.40
N PHE A 251 -0.75 5.73 14.33
CA PHE A 251 -1.73 6.77 14.03
C PHE A 251 -2.04 6.77 12.53
N ALA A 252 -3.32 6.74 12.19
CA ALA A 252 -3.80 6.94 10.82
C ALA A 252 -3.82 8.42 10.43
N ASP A 253 -4.10 8.67 9.15
CA ASP A 253 -4.13 10.00 8.51
C ASP A 253 -5.17 10.93 9.16
N ASN A 254 -6.28 10.36 9.63
CA ASN A 254 -7.29 11.06 10.40
C ASN A 254 -6.84 11.46 11.82
N GLY A 255 -5.64 11.04 12.23
CA GLY A 255 -5.02 11.34 13.50
C GLY A 255 -5.53 10.51 14.68
N ILE A 256 -6.06 9.32 14.41
CA ILE A 256 -6.54 8.39 15.44
C ILE A 256 -5.67 7.12 15.45
N ALA A 257 -5.45 6.59 16.65
CA ALA A 257 -4.79 5.29 16.85
C ALA A 257 -5.65 4.37 17.72
N VAL A 258 -5.44 3.06 17.60
CA VAL A 258 -6.01 2.07 18.51
C VAL A 258 -5.06 1.87 19.68
N ALA A 259 -5.53 2.03 20.92
CA ALA A 259 -4.75 1.73 22.12
C ALA A 259 -5.66 1.18 23.21
N GLU A 260 -5.27 0.08 23.86
CA GLU A 260 -6.02 -0.51 24.99
C GLU A 260 -7.52 -0.77 24.69
N ASN A 261 -7.86 -1.18 23.47
CA ASN A 261 -9.24 -1.32 22.96
C ASN A 261 -10.04 0.00 22.90
N GLN A 262 -9.36 1.13 22.76
CA GLN A 262 -9.94 2.44 22.58
C GLN A 262 -9.40 3.08 21.29
N LEU A 263 -10.19 3.98 20.72
CA LEU A 263 -9.75 4.91 19.68
C LEU A 263 -9.32 6.21 20.35
N ILE A 264 -8.05 6.58 20.20
CA ILE A 264 -7.48 7.77 20.83
C ILE A 264 -7.00 8.79 19.79
N ASP A 265 -7.18 10.07 20.08
CA ASP A 265 -6.59 11.14 19.28
C ASP A 265 -5.10 11.36 19.63
N LYS A 266 -4.42 12.22 18.86
CA LYS A 266 -2.99 12.56 19.08
C LYS A 266 -2.69 13.19 20.44
N SER A 267 -3.70 13.70 21.14
CA SER A 267 -3.56 14.22 22.52
C SER A 267 -3.78 13.15 23.59
N GLY A 268 -4.13 11.92 23.19
CA GLY A 268 -4.48 10.81 24.08
C GLY A 268 -5.91 10.87 24.61
N ASN A 269 -6.77 11.73 24.06
CA ASN A 269 -8.18 11.70 24.44
C ASN A 269 -8.85 10.48 23.81
N VAL A 270 -9.65 9.77 24.60
CA VAL A 270 -10.50 8.69 24.10
C VAL A 270 -11.63 9.31 23.27
N VAL A 271 -11.65 8.99 21.98
CA VAL A 271 -12.68 9.40 21.01
C VAL A 271 -13.80 8.36 20.98
N PHE A 272 -13.47 7.09 21.14
CA PHE A 272 -14.42 5.98 21.27
C PHE A 272 -13.81 4.87 22.14
N ASP A 273 -14.62 4.30 23.03
CA ASP A 273 -14.25 3.14 23.83
C ASP A 273 -15.09 1.94 23.40
N ILE A 274 -14.46 0.79 23.12
CA ILE A 274 -15.20 -0.41 22.71
C ILE A 274 -16.22 -0.83 23.78
N ALA A 275 -15.97 -0.49 25.06
CA ALA A 275 -16.87 -0.77 26.17
C ALA A 275 -18.23 -0.05 26.07
N ASP A 276 -18.33 0.98 25.22
CA ASP A 276 -19.58 1.67 24.90
C ASP A 276 -20.40 0.96 23.82
N SER A 277 -19.91 -0.17 23.29
CA SER A 277 -20.57 -1.01 22.28
C SER A 277 -20.88 -2.43 22.79
N HIS A 278 -21.50 -3.26 21.95
CA HIS A 278 -21.68 -4.69 22.22
C HIS A 278 -20.48 -5.56 21.81
N TYR A 279 -19.47 -4.98 21.17
CA TYR A 279 -18.24 -5.69 20.79
C TYR A 279 -17.29 -5.86 21.98
N SER A 280 -16.39 -6.83 21.87
CA SER A 280 -15.47 -7.22 22.94
C SER A 280 -14.03 -6.75 22.70
N THR A 281 -13.67 -6.45 21.45
CA THR A 281 -12.30 -6.12 21.07
C THR A 281 -12.28 -5.33 19.76
N ILE A 282 -11.25 -4.51 19.59
CA ILE A 282 -10.81 -4.00 18.29
C ILE A 282 -9.75 -4.99 17.77
N THR A 283 -9.87 -5.47 16.54
CA THR A 283 -8.99 -6.52 15.96
C THR A 283 -8.02 -6.00 14.91
N SER A 284 -8.20 -4.77 14.42
CA SER A 284 -7.30 -4.13 13.46
C SER A 284 -6.82 -2.76 13.94
N ASN A 285 -5.81 -2.22 13.27
CA ASN A 285 -5.56 -0.77 13.26
C ASN A 285 -6.32 -0.15 12.06
N PHE A 286 -6.26 1.17 11.95
CA PHE A 286 -6.68 1.87 10.73
C PHE A 286 -5.69 1.56 9.60
N ASN A 287 -6.19 1.07 8.46
CA ASN A 287 -5.42 0.77 7.26
C ASN A 287 -5.95 1.62 6.10
N ASN A 288 -5.45 2.85 5.92
CA ASN A 288 -5.95 3.79 4.89
C ASN A 288 -7.45 4.14 4.96
N THR A 289 -8.13 3.79 6.06
CA THR A 289 -9.58 4.02 6.26
C THR A 289 -9.86 4.74 7.57
N ASP A 290 -11.07 5.28 7.71
CA ASP A 290 -11.62 5.81 8.98
C ASP A 290 -12.27 4.75 9.87
N TRP A 291 -12.04 3.46 9.57
CA TRP A 291 -12.71 2.34 10.17
C TRP A 291 -11.72 1.33 10.76
N VAL A 292 -12.10 0.73 11.89
CA VAL A 292 -11.38 -0.39 12.48
C VAL A 292 -12.28 -1.60 12.58
N GLU A 293 -11.71 -2.79 12.41
CA GLU A 293 -12.43 -4.04 12.60
C GLU A 293 -12.68 -4.27 14.10
N VAL A 294 -13.88 -4.69 14.44
CA VAL A 294 -14.34 -5.01 15.79
C VAL A 294 -15.00 -6.37 15.81
N SER A 295 -14.89 -7.06 16.95
CA SER A 295 -15.41 -8.42 17.13
C SER A 295 -16.15 -8.59 18.46
N SER A 296 -17.30 -9.28 18.42
CA SER A 296 -18.07 -9.61 19.63
C SER A 296 -17.54 -10.87 20.34
N HIS A 297 -16.76 -11.70 19.65
CA HIS A 297 -16.24 -12.98 20.16
C HIS A 297 -14.88 -13.36 19.56
N LEU A 298 -13.84 -13.38 20.39
CA LEU A 298 -12.56 -14.03 20.04
C LEU A 298 -12.68 -15.55 20.25
N SER A 299 -13.11 -16.31 19.25
CA SER A 299 -13.06 -17.78 19.31
C SER A 299 -11.83 -18.32 18.56
N SER A 300 -11.02 -19.13 19.22
CA SER A 300 -9.87 -19.83 18.60
C SER A 300 -10.27 -20.99 17.69
N ARG A 301 -11.56 -21.12 17.34
CA ARG A 301 -12.15 -22.32 16.70
C ARG A 301 -13.21 -22.05 15.62
N GLY A 302 -13.10 -20.95 14.90
CA GLY A 302 -13.78 -20.81 13.60
C GLY A 302 -15.20 -20.31 13.70
N GLY A 303 -15.31 -19.03 14.06
CA GLY A 303 -16.50 -18.24 13.79
C GLY A 303 -16.51 -16.97 14.63
N THR A 304 -16.49 -15.81 13.99
CA THR A 304 -16.49 -14.51 14.67
C THR A 304 -17.54 -13.61 14.02
N ASP A 305 -18.46 -13.08 14.82
CA ASP A 305 -19.26 -11.93 14.41
C ASP A 305 -18.34 -10.70 14.48
N PHE A 306 -18.16 -10.04 13.34
CA PHE A 306 -17.35 -8.84 13.23
C PHE A 306 -18.10 -7.74 12.49
N ASN A 307 -17.60 -6.51 12.65
CA ASN A 307 -18.05 -5.35 11.90
C ASN A 307 -16.87 -4.37 11.79
N PHE A 308 -17.08 -3.25 11.12
CA PHE A 308 -16.17 -2.13 11.18
C PHE A 308 -16.83 -0.97 11.89
N ILE A 309 -16.09 -0.29 12.76
CA ILE A 309 -16.58 0.86 13.52
C ILE A 309 -15.71 2.09 13.24
N ASN A 310 -16.34 3.25 13.14
CA ASN A 310 -15.62 4.51 13.02
C ASN A 310 -15.50 5.24 14.36
N THR A 311 -14.88 6.41 14.34
CA THR A 311 -14.66 7.27 15.52
C THR A 311 -15.93 7.76 16.22
N LYS A 312 -17.10 7.65 15.58
CA LYS A 312 -18.40 8.02 16.16
C LYS A 312 -19.15 6.83 16.74
N GLY A 313 -18.60 5.62 16.64
CA GLY A 313 -19.30 4.39 17.01
C GLY A 313 -20.31 3.93 15.97
N GLU A 314 -20.31 4.50 14.75
CA GLU A 314 -21.17 4.04 13.66
C GLU A 314 -20.60 2.74 13.09
N THR A 315 -21.46 1.78 12.77
CA THR A 315 -21.06 0.51 12.15
C THR A 315 -21.14 0.59 10.64
N PHE A 316 -20.19 -0.05 9.96
CA PHE A 316 -20.13 -0.06 8.50
C PHE A 316 -21.21 -0.95 7.91
N PHE A 317 -21.34 -2.18 8.43
CA PHE A 317 -22.42 -3.06 8.03
C PHE A 317 -23.69 -2.79 8.85
N PRO A 318 -24.88 -2.90 8.23
CA PRO A 318 -26.15 -2.73 8.92
C PRO A 318 -26.42 -3.83 9.95
N THR A 319 -25.79 -4.99 9.80
CA THR A 319 -25.80 -6.12 10.73
C THR A 319 -24.40 -6.71 10.80
N ASP A 320 -24.04 -7.32 11.93
CA ASP A 320 -22.75 -8.00 12.07
C ASP A 320 -22.58 -9.08 11.00
N ALA A 321 -21.40 -9.11 10.39
CA ALA A 321 -21.02 -10.13 9.44
C ALA A 321 -20.46 -11.33 10.21
N TYR A 322 -20.78 -12.53 9.75
CA TYR A 322 -20.28 -13.77 10.35
C TYR A 322 -19.21 -14.37 9.45
N GLU A 323 -17.97 -14.42 9.94
CA GLU A 323 -16.89 -15.14 9.27
C GLU A 323 -16.91 -16.60 9.73
N HIS A 324 -17.10 -17.56 8.83
CA HIS A 324 -17.27 -18.99 9.19
C HIS A 324 -15.98 -19.69 9.64
N SER A 325 -14.82 -19.09 9.39
CA SER A 325 -13.51 -19.60 9.75
C SER A 325 -12.50 -18.60 9.21
N HIS A 326 -11.49 -18.23 9.99
CA HIS A 326 -10.23 -17.75 9.42
C HIS A 326 -9.89 -18.68 8.26
N MET A 327 -10.02 -18.16 7.04
CA MET A 327 -9.53 -18.86 5.86
C MET A 327 -8.09 -19.28 6.16
N ASP A 328 -7.72 -20.46 5.70
CA ASP A 328 -6.61 -21.30 6.16
C ASP A 328 -5.19 -20.72 6.02
N GLY A 329 -4.97 -19.42 6.24
CA GLY A 329 -3.67 -18.77 6.24
C GLY A 329 -2.92 -18.87 4.91
N SER A 330 -3.54 -19.39 3.84
CA SER A 330 -2.87 -19.63 2.55
C SER A 330 -3.12 -18.54 1.51
N LEU A 331 -4.19 -17.76 1.67
CA LEU A 331 -4.49 -16.58 0.86
C LEU A 331 -4.33 -15.33 1.73
N ALA A 332 -3.42 -14.45 1.32
CA ALA A 332 -3.16 -13.21 2.03
C ALA A 332 -4.41 -12.32 1.98
N ILE A 333 -5.14 -12.23 3.10
CA ILE A 333 -6.08 -11.13 3.34
C ILE A 333 -5.23 -9.87 3.33
N LYS A 334 -5.19 -9.19 2.19
CA LYS A 334 -4.54 -7.88 2.10
C LYS A 334 -5.51 -6.89 2.77
N ASN A 335 -5.02 -6.17 3.77
CA ASN A 335 -5.62 -4.93 4.29
C ASN A 335 -6.87 -5.03 5.18
N GLY A 336 -7.12 -6.16 5.86
CA GLY A 336 -8.23 -6.26 6.83
C GLY A 336 -9.61 -6.27 6.16
N VAL A 337 -9.66 -6.82 4.96
CA VAL A 337 -10.83 -6.91 4.10
C VAL A 337 -11.63 -8.17 4.44
N TYR A 338 -12.94 -8.03 4.68
CA TYR A 338 -13.81 -9.20 4.70
C TYR A 338 -13.87 -9.80 3.31
N VAL A 339 -13.54 -11.08 3.22
CA VAL A 339 -13.66 -11.90 2.02
C VAL A 339 -14.45 -13.14 2.39
N GLY A 340 -15.57 -13.36 1.72
CA GLY A 340 -16.22 -14.67 1.78
C GLY A 340 -17.71 -14.68 1.46
N PRO A 341 -18.31 -15.87 1.47
CA PRO A 341 -19.73 -16.03 1.24
C PRO A 341 -20.54 -15.42 2.40
N ALA A 342 -21.37 -14.44 2.09
CA ALA A 342 -22.28 -13.82 3.05
C ALA A 342 -23.74 -13.90 2.56
N PRO A 343 -24.71 -14.01 3.49
CA PRO A 343 -26.10 -13.82 3.12
C PRO A 343 -26.32 -12.37 2.69
N VAL A 344 -27.10 -12.15 1.64
CA VAL A 344 -27.35 -10.83 1.07
C VAL A 344 -28.84 -10.52 0.94
N LEU A 345 -29.16 -9.24 1.11
CA LEU A 345 -30.49 -8.69 0.86
C LEU A 345 -30.60 -8.25 -0.59
N LYS A 346 -31.74 -8.50 -1.22
CA LYS A 346 -32.04 -8.04 -2.58
C LYS A 346 -33.25 -7.11 -2.61
N ASP A 347 -33.23 -6.13 -3.51
CA ASP A 347 -34.41 -5.35 -3.87
C ASP A 347 -35.40 -6.16 -4.75
N ASP A 348 -36.55 -5.58 -5.06
CA ASP A 348 -37.58 -6.21 -5.91
C ASP A 348 -37.08 -6.51 -7.34
N GLN A 349 -35.97 -5.90 -7.76
CA GLN A 349 -35.31 -6.08 -9.05
C GLN A 349 -34.21 -7.15 -8.99
N GLY A 350 -33.91 -7.68 -7.80
CA GLY A 350 -32.88 -8.70 -7.57
C GLY A 350 -31.47 -8.14 -7.37
N ASN A 351 -31.30 -6.82 -7.25
CA ASN A 351 -30.00 -6.20 -6.98
C ASN A 351 -29.65 -6.36 -5.51
N ILE A 352 -28.38 -6.64 -5.21
CA ILE A 352 -27.92 -6.74 -3.83
C ILE A 352 -27.88 -5.34 -3.21
N THR A 353 -28.55 -5.16 -2.06
CA THR A 353 -28.65 -3.88 -1.35
C THR A 353 -27.94 -3.87 0.00
N GLY A 354 -27.38 -5.00 0.42
CA GLY A 354 -26.65 -5.11 1.68
C GLY A 354 -26.42 -6.56 2.12
N ILE A 355 -25.67 -6.71 3.21
CA ILE A 355 -25.46 -7.99 3.90
C ILE A 355 -26.63 -8.26 4.84
N GLY A 356 -27.13 -9.49 4.86
CA GLY A 356 -28.21 -9.95 5.74
C GLY A 356 -29.18 -10.94 5.08
N GLY A 357 -30.13 -11.45 5.87
CA GLY A 357 -31.10 -12.46 5.40
C GLY A 357 -30.62 -13.90 5.54
N THR A 358 -31.32 -14.85 4.91
CA THR A 358 -31.02 -16.30 5.03
C THR A 358 -31.18 -17.08 3.73
N GLU A 359 -31.60 -16.44 2.64
CA GLU A 359 -32.02 -17.15 1.41
C GLU A 359 -31.03 -17.02 0.26
N ASP A 360 -30.42 -15.84 0.10
CA ASP A 360 -29.49 -15.53 -0.97
C ASP A 360 -28.07 -15.34 -0.45
N TYR A 361 -27.07 -15.76 -1.23
CA TYR A 361 -25.65 -15.65 -0.90
C TYR A 361 -24.85 -15.05 -2.05
N ALA A 362 -23.84 -14.27 -1.72
CA ALA A 362 -22.81 -13.79 -2.63
C ALA A 362 -21.45 -13.90 -1.96
N THR A 363 -20.39 -14.02 -2.74
CA THR A 363 -19.05 -13.76 -2.23
C THR A 363 -18.90 -12.25 -2.12
N VAL A 364 -18.57 -11.76 -0.93
CA VAL A 364 -18.44 -10.34 -0.62
C VAL A 364 -16.97 -10.03 -0.35
N ALA A 365 -16.50 -8.93 -0.93
CA ALA A 365 -15.20 -8.36 -0.64
C ALA A 365 -15.35 -6.86 -0.32
N VAL A 366 -14.50 -6.30 0.55
CA VAL A 366 -14.51 -4.87 0.92
C VAL A 366 -13.13 -4.27 0.65
N ASN A 367 -12.96 -3.27 -0.19
CA ASN A 367 -11.61 -2.72 -0.41
C ASN A 367 -11.20 -1.73 0.70
N GLU A 368 -9.99 -1.17 0.59
CA GLU A 368 -9.47 -0.15 1.51
C GLU A 368 -10.32 1.13 1.52
N ASP A 369 -10.98 1.47 0.42
CA ASP A 369 -11.91 2.60 0.37
C ASP A 369 -13.28 2.31 1.01
N MET A 370 -13.44 1.14 1.64
CA MET A 370 -14.69 0.64 2.20
C MET A 370 -15.80 0.53 1.14
N GLU A 371 -15.44 0.21 -0.09
CA GLU A 371 -16.38 -0.18 -1.14
C GLU A 371 -16.63 -1.67 -1.08
N ILE A 372 -17.87 -2.08 -1.35
CA ILE A 372 -18.26 -3.50 -1.29
C ILE A 372 -18.42 -4.05 -2.71
N LEU A 373 -17.66 -5.10 -3.02
CA LEU A 373 -17.89 -5.95 -4.18
C LEU A 373 -18.79 -7.11 -3.78
N TYR A 374 -19.87 -7.29 -4.53
CA TYR A 374 -20.72 -8.47 -4.45
C TYR A 374 -20.54 -9.31 -5.70
N VAL A 375 -20.05 -10.54 -5.55
CA VAL A 375 -19.95 -11.51 -6.64
C VAL A 375 -21.03 -12.57 -6.47
N PRO A 376 -22.09 -12.54 -7.31
CA PRO A 376 -23.13 -13.56 -7.27
C PRO A 376 -22.57 -14.97 -7.50
N TYR A 377 -23.08 -15.96 -6.76
CA TYR A 377 -22.61 -17.35 -6.83
C TYR A 377 -22.74 -17.96 -8.24
N ASP A 378 -23.69 -17.48 -9.06
CA ASP A 378 -23.91 -17.94 -10.44
C ASP A 378 -22.80 -17.50 -11.41
N LYS A 379 -21.89 -16.61 -11.00
CA LYS A 379 -20.66 -16.27 -11.74
C LYS A 379 -19.58 -17.34 -11.67
N GLY A 380 -19.77 -18.39 -10.87
CA GLY A 380 -18.80 -19.49 -10.73
C GLY A 380 -17.54 -19.12 -9.94
N ILE A 381 -17.55 -17.96 -9.27
CA ILE A 381 -16.52 -17.52 -8.33
C ILE A 381 -16.86 -18.10 -6.96
N GLN A 382 -15.93 -18.83 -6.37
CA GLN A 382 -16.09 -19.40 -5.03
C GLN A 382 -15.52 -18.48 -3.95
N ASP A 383 -14.46 -17.73 -4.26
CA ASP A 383 -13.75 -16.89 -3.30
C ASP A 383 -13.13 -15.63 -3.94
N VAL A 384 -12.93 -14.56 -3.17
CA VAL A 384 -12.36 -13.28 -3.62
C VAL A 384 -11.23 -12.84 -2.70
N SER A 385 -10.03 -13.38 -2.89
CA SER A 385 -8.86 -13.08 -2.04
C SER A 385 -8.51 -11.60 -1.82
N ALA A 386 -8.82 -10.70 -2.75
CA ALA A 386 -8.60 -9.26 -2.59
C ALA A 386 -9.48 -8.44 -3.56
N TYR A 387 -9.97 -7.28 -3.12
CA TYR A 387 -10.68 -6.28 -3.93
C TYR A 387 -9.92 -4.95 -3.85
N TYR A 388 -9.73 -4.30 -5.00
CA TYR A 388 -8.83 -3.16 -5.19
C TYR A 388 -9.60 -1.89 -5.59
N SER A 389 -8.99 -0.71 -5.40
CA SER A 389 -9.61 0.61 -5.65
C SER A 389 -9.95 0.86 -7.13
N ASP A 390 -9.29 0.15 -8.05
CA ASP A 390 -9.52 0.24 -9.49
C ASP A 390 -10.67 -0.66 -9.99
N GLY A 391 -11.45 -1.23 -9.07
CA GLY A 391 -12.65 -2.01 -9.37
C GLY A 391 -12.38 -3.47 -9.74
N TYR A 392 -11.14 -3.93 -9.62
CA TYR A 392 -10.78 -5.31 -9.89
C TYR A 392 -10.61 -6.13 -8.62
N ALA A 393 -10.84 -7.44 -8.72
CA ALA A 393 -10.66 -8.36 -7.62
C ALA A 393 -9.86 -9.59 -8.03
N LYS A 394 -8.96 -10.04 -7.16
CA LYS A 394 -8.32 -11.36 -7.28
C LYS A 394 -9.23 -12.40 -6.67
N ALA A 395 -9.62 -13.38 -7.45
CA ALA A 395 -10.64 -14.35 -7.13
C ALA A 395 -10.23 -15.78 -7.51
N GLU A 396 -10.98 -16.75 -6.98
CA GLU A 396 -10.84 -18.16 -7.29
C GLU A 396 -12.17 -18.72 -7.79
N THR A 397 -12.12 -19.49 -8.87
CA THR A 397 -13.30 -20.18 -9.42
C THR A 397 -13.61 -21.46 -8.65
N GLN A 398 -14.79 -22.05 -8.86
CA GLN A 398 -15.17 -23.36 -8.30
C GLN A 398 -14.22 -24.51 -8.68
N ASP A 399 -13.43 -24.35 -9.75
CA ASP A 399 -12.43 -25.31 -10.20
C ASP A 399 -11.02 -24.97 -9.68
N GLU A 400 -10.91 -24.14 -8.63
CA GLU A 400 -9.66 -23.69 -8.00
C GLU A 400 -8.73 -22.90 -8.95
N GLN A 401 -9.30 -22.25 -9.98
CA GLN A 401 -8.54 -21.40 -10.90
C GLN A 401 -8.45 -19.96 -10.37
N ARG A 402 -7.25 -19.39 -10.35
CA ARG A 402 -7.00 -18.01 -9.96
C ARG A 402 -7.26 -17.05 -11.11
N VAL A 403 -8.19 -16.14 -10.91
CA VAL A 403 -8.72 -15.22 -11.92
C VAL A 403 -8.84 -13.79 -11.38
N ILE A 404 -8.71 -12.80 -12.25
CA ILE A 404 -9.08 -11.42 -11.95
C ILE A 404 -10.49 -11.21 -12.47
N VAL A 405 -11.34 -10.60 -11.65
CA VAL A 405 -12.72 -10.24 -11.98
C VAL A 405 -12.94 -8.73 -11.95
N ASP A 406 -13.89 -8.23 -12.75
CA ASP A 406 -14.37 -6.86 -12.71
C ASP A 406 -15.48 -6.64 -11.66
N LEU A 407 -15.98 -5.41 -11.56
CA LEU A 407 -17.06 -5.02 -10.64
C LEU A 407 -18.37 -5.80 -10.85
N GLU A 408 -18.61 -6.31 -12.06
CA GLU A 408 -19.77 -7.14 -12.38
C GLU A 408 -19.51 -8.65 -12.14
N GLY A 409 -18.34 -9.00 -11.61
CA GLY A 409 -17.92 -10.36 -11.34
C GLY A 409 -17.58 -11.17 -12.59
N ASN A 410 -17.32 -10.52 -13.73
CA ASN A 410 -16.87 -11.21 -14.94
C ASN A 410 -15.36 -11.46 -14.87
N ILE A 411 -14.94 -12.65 -15.25
CA ILE A 411 -13.51 -12.98 -15.37
C ILE A 411 -12.90 -12.20 -16.54
N VAL A 412 -11.90 -11.38 -16.23
CA VAL A 412 -11.17 -10.56 -17.22
C VAL A 412 -9.81 -11.15 -17.59
N MET A 413 -9.16 -11.90 -16.70
CA MET A 413 -7.92 -12.63 -16.99
C MET A 413 -7.57 -13.68 -15.94
N GLU A 414 -6.71 -14.64 -16.30
CA GLU A 414 -6.00 -15.51 -15.36
C GLU A 414 -4.72 -14.80 -14.86
N TYR A 415 -4.29 -15.06 -13.61
CA TYR A 415 -3.13 -14.39 -13.00
C TYR A 415 -2.12 -15.31 -12.30
#